data_AF-A0A8T1XY46-F1
#
_entry.id   AF-A0A8T1XY46-F1
#
_cell.length_a   1.000
_cell.length_b   1.000
_cell.length_c   1.000
_cell.angle_alpha   90.00
_cell.angle_beta   90.00
_cell.angle_gamma   90.00
#
_symmetry.space_group_name_H-M   'P 1'
#
loop_
_entity.id
_entity.type
_entity.pdbx_description
1 polymer ?
#
loop_
_entity_poly.entity_id
_entity_poly.type
_entity_poly.pdbx_seq_one_letter_code
_entity_poly.pdbx_strand_id
1 'polypeptide(L)'
;IEMILSDVSGTLIHATIKKQQMNKLQRMQKTVISRTPPLSDDIYLDLANFQDVLDEGGLNENILIDVLGQVVSFNEMKTHDVNNKITKKLDLELRDTNDERLKCTLWGRFAEAMWNACQNAGTERVIALLRLAKINSFKGERSVSNAFDMSLLEI
;
A
#
# COMPACT_ATOMS: atom_id res chain seq x y z
N ILE A 1 -0.29 -10.87 13.35
CA ILE A 1 1.08 -10.42 13.06
C ILE A 1 1.11 -10.29 11.56
N GLU A 2 1.31 -9.08 11.07
CA GLU A 2 1.46 -8.82 9.65
C GLU A 2 2.92 -9.05 9.26
N MET A 3 3.14 -9.66 8.11
CA MET A 3 4.46 -9.95 7.55
C MET A 3 4.44 -9.65 6.06
N ILE A 4 5.55 -9.15 5.54
CA ILE A 4 5.83 -9.14 4.09
C ILE A 4 6.79 -10.29 3.81
N LEU A 5 6.46 -11.10 2.82
CA LEU A 5 7.31 -12.15 2.31
C LEU A 5 7.79 -11.74 0.93
N SER A 6 9.09 -11.87 0.67
CA SER A 6 9.68 -11.70 -0.65
C SER A 6 10.09 -13.05 -1.23
N ASP A 7 9.91 -13.24 -2.54
CA ASP A 7 10.55 -14.35 -3.25
C ASP A 7 11.95 -13.96 -3.76
N VAL A 8 12.62 -14.89 -4.46
CA VAL A 8 13.96 -14.67 -5.04
C VAL A 8 13.98 -13.65 -6.17
N SER A 9 12.81 -13.34 -6.74
CA SER A 9 12.63 -12.37 -7.82
C SER A 9 12.28 -10.97 -7.27
N GLY A 10 12.14 -10.82 -5.95
CA GLY A 10 11.75 -9.58 -5.30
C GLY A 10 10.23 -9.35 -5.21
N THR A 11 9.41 -10.33 -5.62
CA THR A 11 7.95 -10.21 -5.52
C THR A 11 7.53 -10.19 -4.05
N LEU A 12 6.77 -9.17 -3.66
CA LEU A 12 6.34 -8.97 -2.28
C LEU A 12 4.88 -9.37 -2.08
N ILE A 13 4.62 -10.15 -1.03
CA ILE A 13 3.28 -10.62 -0.66
C ILE A 13 3.00 -10.27 0.80
N HIS A 14 1.79 -9.78 1.08
CA HIS A 14 1.31 -9.56 2.43
C HIS A 14 0.75 -10.86 3.05
N ALA A 15 1.20 -11.19 4.26
CA ALA A 15 0.75 -12.37 5.00
C ALA A 15 0.33 -12.02 6.43
N THR A 16 -0.86 -12.46 6.83
CA THR A 16 -1.35 -12.32 8.20
C THR A 16 -1.21 -13.64 8.95
N ILE A 17 -0.40 -13.67 10.01
CA ILE A 17 -0.22 -14.84 10.87
C ILE A 17 -0.86 -14.61 12.24
N LYS A 18 -1.76 -15.52 12.64
CA LYS A 18 -2.33 -15.53 14.00
C LYS A 18 -1.23 -15.82 15.02
N LYS A 19 -1.22 -15.13 16.17
CA LYS A 19 -0.20 -15.29 17.23
C LYS A 19 0.00 -16.75 17.66
N GLN A 20 -1.08 -17.53 17.75
CA GLN A 20 -1.00 -18.97 18.05
C GLN A 20 -0.25 -19.78 16.97
N GLN A 21 -0.40 -19.41 15.69
CA GLN A 21 0.31 -20.05 14.57
C GLN A 21 1.79 -19.64 14.53
N MET A 22 2.11 -18.39 14.87
CA MET A 22 3.51 -17.96 15.05
C MET A 22 4.20 -18.74 16.17
N ASN A 23 3.53 -18.92 17.31
CA ASN A 23 4.05 -19.73 18.42
C ASN A 23 4.21 -21.21 18.03
N LYS A 24 3.34 -21.76 17.16
CA LYS A 24 3.49 -23.11 16.59
C LYS A 24 4.70 -23.20 15.66
N LEU A 25 4.89 -22.22 14.78
CA LEU A 25 6.06 -22.13 13.89
C LEU A 25 7.36 -22.10 14.68
N GLN A 26 7.40 -21.35 15.79
CA GLN A 26 8.56 -21.31 16.70
C GLN A 26 8.78 -22.63 17.47
N ARG A 27 7.73 -23.41 17.74
CA ARG A 27 7.81 -24.68 18.48
C ARG A 27 8.18 -25.89 17.61
N MET A 28 8.05 -25.79 16.29
CA MET A 28 8.50 -26.84 15.39
C MET A 28 10.03 -26.84 15.36
N GLN A 29 10.67 -27.87 15.91
CA GLN A 29 12.14 -28.00 16.02
C GLN A 29 12.90 -27.95 14.66
N LYS A 30 12.18 -27.84 13.54
CA LYS A 30 12.71 -27.78 12.17
C LYS A 30 12.62 -26.38 11.53
N THR A 31 11.93 -25.42 12.14
CA THR A 31 11.76 -24.07 11.60
C THR A 31 12.69 -23.12 12.33
N VAL A 32 13.76 -22.67 11.67
CA VAL A 32 14.67 -21.66 12.20
C VAL A 32 14.25 -20.31 11.65
N ILE A 33 13.82 -19.39 12.53
CA ILE A 33 13.59 -17.99 12.21
C ILE A 33 14.74 -17.21 12.87
N SER A 34 15.74 -16.84 12.08
CA SER A 34 16.84 -15.98 12.53
C SER A 34 16.67 -14.59 11.94
N ARG A 35 17.10 -13.57 12.69
CA ARG A 35 17.29 -12.23 12.12
C ARG A 35 18.46 -12.31 11.14
N THR A 36 18.26 -11.86 9.92
CA THR A 36 19.35 -11.64 8.98
C THR A 36 19.79 -10.18 9.08
N PRO A 37 21.07 -9.86 8.81
CA PRO A 37 21.43 -8.51 8.41
C PRO A 37 20.51 -8.05 7.27
N PRO A 38 20.27 -6.74 7.10
CA PRO A 38 19.63 -6.22 5.90
C PRO A 38 20.30 -6.82 4.66
N LEU A 39 19.51 -7.42 3.77
CA LEU A 39 20.03 -8.01 2.53
C LEU A 39 20.58 -6.93 1.59
N SER A 40 20.06 -5.70 1.70
CA SER A 40 20.61 -4.48 1.12
C SER A 40 20.08 -3.26 1.90
N ASP A 41 20.86 -2.18 1.95
CA ASP A 41 20.41 -0.85 2.39
C ASP A 41 19.81 -0.04 1.23
N ASP A 42 19.83 -0.61 0.01
CA ASP A 42 19.27 0.02 -1.17
C ASP A 42 17.74 0.05 -1.08
N ILE A 43 17.19 1.26 -1.11
CA ILE A 43 15.77 1.50 -1.32
C ILE A 43 15.47 1.19 -2.80
N TYR A 44 15.38 -0.10 -3.15
CA TYR A 44 14.97 -0.51 -4.49
C TYR A 44 13.52 -0.10 -4.69
N LEU A 45 13.29 0.85 -5.60
CA LEU A 45 11.97 1.35 -5.98
C LEU A 45 11.54 0.62 -7.25
N ASP A 46 10.41 -0.11 -7.19
CA ASP A 46 9.86 -0.82 -8.34
C ASP A 46 8.46 -0.28 -8.67
N LEU A 47 8.44 0.77 -9.49
CA LEU A 47 7.22 1.50 -9.79
C LEU A 47 6.32 0.73 -10.77
N ALA A 48 5.13 0.38 -10.30
CA ALA A 48 4.10 -0.22 -11.15
C ALA A 48 3.49 0.83 -12.09
N ASN A 49 3.34 0.45 -13.36
CA ASN A 49 2.63 1.25 -14.35
C ASN A 49 1.11 1.24 -14.07
N PHE A 50 0.45 2.40 -14.19
CA PHE A 50 -0.98 2.51 -13.88
C PHE A 50 -1.85 1.66 -14.82
N GLN A 51 -1.48 1.54 -16.09
CA GLN A 51 -2.21 0.72 -17.05
C GLN A 51 -2.18 -0.76 -16.68
N ASP A 52 -1.03 -1.28 -16.23
CA ASP A 52 -0.90 -2.67 -15.77
C ASP A 52 -1.66 -2.91 -14.45
N VAL A 53 -1.78 -1.89 -13.60
CA VAL A 53 -2.62 -1.96 -12.38
C VAL A 53 -4.11 -1.97 -12.72
N LEU A 54 -4.52 -1.21 -13.74
CA LEU A 54 -5.91 -1.04 -14.14
C LEU A 54 -6.44 -2.18 -15.01
N ASP A 55 -5.57 -2.82 -15.80
CA ASP A 55 -5.92 -3.97 -16.64
C ASP A 55 -6.34 -5.17 -15.78
N GLU A 56 -7.46 -5.81 -16.13
CA GLU A 56 -7.95 -7.05 -15.51
C GLU A 56 -6.98 -8.22 -15.74
N GLY A 57 -6.30 -8.23 -16.89
CA GLY A 57 -5.24 -9.18 -17.22
C GLY A 57 -3.84 -8.78 -16.74
N GLY A 58 -3.71 -7.62 -16.10
CA GLY A 58 -2.44 -7.03 -15.69
C GLY A 58 -1.88 -7.59 -14.39
N LEU A 59 -1.48 -6.72 -13.46
CA LEU A 59 -0.81 -7.12 -12.22
C LEU A 59 -1.73 -7.93 -11.30
N ASN A 60 -1.19 -8.92 -10.59
CA ASN A 60 -1.94 -9.77 -9.67
C ASN A 60 -2.35 -9.02 -8.39
N GLU A 61 -3.57 -9.23 -7.87
CA GLU A 61 -4.04 -8.55 -6.65
C GLU A 61 -3.34 -8.98 -5.36
N ASN A 62 -2.63 -10.11 -5.39
CA ASN A 62 -1.97 -10.68 -4.24
C ASN A 62 -0.53 -10.18 -4.04
N ILE A 63 -0.01 -9.37 -4.98
CA ILE A 63 1.29 -8.73 -4.84
C ILE A 63 1.15 -7.30 -4.30
N LEU A 64 2.21 -6.82 -3.66
CA LEU A 64 2.35 -5.44 -3.25
C LEU A 64 3.20 -4.69 -4.29
N ILE A 65 2.83 -3.45 -4.58
CA ILE A 65 3.46 -2.62 -5.61
C ILE A 65 3.87 -1.26 -5.05
N ASP A 66 4.83 -0.59 -5.68
CA ASP A 66 5.11 0.82 -5.42
C ASP A 66 4.43 1.66 -6.52
N VAL A 67 3.71 2.71 -6.14
CA VAL A 67 3.06 3.64 -7.09
C VAL A 67 3.48 5.07 -6.82
N LEU A 68 3.83 5.79 -7.88
CA LEU A 68 4.18 7.21 -7.84
C LEU A 68 3.22 8.00 -8.73
N GLY A 69 2.57 9.02 -8.18
CA GLY A 69 1.66 9.84 -8.97
C GLY A 69 1.36 11.19 -8.33
N GLN A 70 0.94 12.14 -9.16
CA GLN A 70 0.44 13.43 -8.70
C GLN A 70 -0.99 13.26 -8.15
N VAL A 71 -1.28 13.81 -6.98
CA VAL A 71 -2.65 13.91 -6.49
C VAL A 71 -3.40 14.97 -7.30
N VAL A 72 -4.47 14.55 -7.96
CA VAL A 72 -5.27 15.43 -8.85
C VAL A 72 -6.68 15.70 -8.32
N SER A 73 -7.18 14.83 -7.46
CA SER A 73 -8.43 15.04 -6.74
C SER A 73 -8.43 14.22 -5.44
N PHE A 74 -9.16 14.69 -4.44
CA PHE A 74 -9.40 13.97 -3.20
C PHE A 74 -10.76 14.36 -2.62
N ASN A 75 -11.41 13.42 -1.95
CA ASN A 75 -12.69 13.63 -1.31
C ASN A 75 -12.51 14.13 0.12
N GLU A 76 -13.59 14.59 0.76
CA GLU A 76 -13.58 14.87 2.19
C GLU A 76 -13.15 13.64 3.00
N MET A 77 -12.32 13.87 4.02
CA MET A 77 -11.89 12.82 4.93
C MET A 77 -13.08 12.29 5.73
N LYS A 78 -13.29 10.97 5.65
CA LYS A 78 -14.37 10.27 6.33
C LYS A 78 -13.86 9.54 7.55
N THR A 79 -14.74 9.34 8.53
CA THR A 79 -14.49 8.52 9.71
C THR A 79 -15.35 7.28 9.65
N HIS A 80 -14.73 6.11 9.77
CA HIS A 80 -15.38 4.82 9.73
C HIS A 80 -15.14 4.07 11.04
N ASP A 81 -16.18 3.41 11.55
CA ASP A 81 -16.03 2.40 12.58
C ASP A 81 -15.77 1.04 11.92
N VAL A 82 -14.55 0.52 12.10
CA VAL A 82 -14.18 -0.82 11.62
C VAL A 82 -13.81 -1.65 12.84
N ASN A 83 -14.66 -2.61 13.21
CA ASN A 83 -14.46 -3.51 14.36
C ASN A 83 -14.24 -2.77 15.70
N ASN A 84 -15.06 -1.77 16.01
CA ASN A 84 -14.93 -0.89 17.20
C ASN A 84 -13.65 -0.05 17.21
N LYS A 85 -12.98 0.08 16.06
CA LYS A 85 -11.85 0.98 15.88
C LYS A 85 -12.25 2.08 14.90
N ILE A 86 -12.34 3.29 15.42
CA ILE A 86 -12.53 4.48 14.61
C ILE A 86 -11.28 4.68 13.76
N THR A 87 -11.44 4.67 12.44
CA THR A 87 -10.37 4.90 11.46
C THR A 87 -10.78 5.99 10.48
N LYS A 88 -9.83 6.85 10.13
CA LYS A 88 -10.01 7.83 9.06
C LYS A 88 -9.80 7.16 7.71
N LYS A 89 -10.51 7.64 6.70
CA LYS A 89 -10.46 7.20 5.30
C LYS A 89 -10.37 8.44 4.41
N LEU A 90 -9.48 8.39 3.44
CA LEU A 90 -9.37 9.38 2.38
C LEU A 90 -9.37 8.67 1.03
N ASP A 91 -10.30 9.02 0.16
CA ASP A 91 -10.33 8.56 -1.23
C ASP A 91 -9.76 9.68 -2.11
N LEU A 92 -8.80 9.34 -2.97
CA LEU A 92 -8.10 10.28 -3.85
C LEU A 92 -7.82 9.64 -5.22
N GLU A 93 -7.42 10.47 -6.17
CA GLU A 93 -7.01 10.05 -7.51
C GLU A 93 -5.58 10.50 -7.76
N LEU A 94 -4.76 9.53 -8.17
CA LEU A 94 -3.40 9.74 -8.63
C LEU A 94 -3.38 9.84 -10.15
N ARG A 95 -2.46 10.66 -10.65
CA ARG A 95 -2.14 10.79 -12.07
C ARG A 95 -0.67 10.47 -12.34
N ASP A 96 -0.40 9.67 -13.35
CA ASP A 96 0.96 9.43 -13.86
C ASP A 96 1.38 10.41 -14.96
N THR A 97 2.55 10.20 -15.56
CA THR A 97 3.08 11.04 -16.66
C THR A 97 2.30 10.92 -17.97
N ASN A 98 1.47 9.89 -18.14
CA ASN A 98 0.64 9.67 -19.31
C ASN A 98 -0.79 10.21 -19.14
N ASP A 99 -1.05 10.92 -18.03
CA ASP A 99 -2.37 11.41 -17.61
C ASP A 99 -3.37 10.29 -17.21
N GLU A 100 -2.88 9.06 -17.03
CA GLU A 100 -3.69 7.92 -16.60
C GLU A 100 -4.11 8.08 -15.13
N ARG A 101 -5.33 7.62 -14.79
CA ARG A 101 -5.95 7.90 -13.48
C ARG A 101 -6.09 6.65 -12.65
N LEU A 102 -5.49 6.67 -11.46
CA LEU A 102 -5.55 5.56 -10.52
C LEU A 102 -6.25 5.99 -9.23
N LYS A 103 -7.40 5.36 -8.95
CA LYS A 103 -8.11 5.52 -7.68
C LYS A 103 -7.27 4.95 -6.56
N CYS A 104 -7.10 5.73 -5.49
CA CYS A 104 -6.34 5.34 -4.30
C CYS A 104 -7.17 5.62 -3.03
N THR A 105 -7.23 4.64 -2.14
CA THR A 105 -7.83 4.80 -0.81
C THR A 105 -6.77 4.70 0.28
N LEU A 106 -6.61 5.76 1.07
CA LEU A 106 -5.75 5.78 2.25
C LEU A 106 -6.57 5.64 3.54
N TRP A 107 -5.98 4.98 4.53
CA TRP A 107 -6.59 4.74 5.84
C TRP A 107 -5.69 5.19 6.99
N GLY A 108 -6.31 5.58 8.11
CA GLY A 108 -5.63 5.92 9.36
C GLY A 108 -4.62 7.06 9.18
N ARG A 109 -3.40 6.88 9.70
CA ARG A 109 -2.34 7.90 9.65
C ARG A 109 -1.98 8.34 8.23
N PHE A 110 -2.11 7.46 7.24
CA PHE A 110 -1.82 7.77 5.84
C PHE A 110 -2.85 8.73 5.27
N ALA A 111 -4.13 8.52 5.59
CA ALA A 111 -5.21 9.43 5.22
C ALA A 111 -4.99 10.81 5.84
N GLU A 112 -4.58 10.87 7.10
CA GLU A 112 -4.33 12.13 7.82
C GLU A 112 -3.13 12.90 7.25
N ALA A 113 -2.02 12.20 6.99
CA ALA A 113 -0.82 12.81 6.41
C ALA A 113 -1.12 13.40 5.03
N MET A 114 -1.78 12.64 4.17
CA MET A 114 -2.16 13.10 2.83
C MET A 114 -3.16 14.25 2.86
N TRP A 115 -4.17 14.16 3.73
CA TRP A 115 -5.14 15.25 3.92
C TRP A 115 -4.44 16.55 4.29
N ASN A 116 -3.54 16.51 5.27
CA ASN A 116 -2.81 17.70 5.70
C ASN A 116 -1.90 18.25 4.59
N ALA A 117 -1.20 17.37 3.85
CA ALA A 117 -0.37 17.78 2.72
C ALA A 117 -1.20 18.51 1.65
N CYS A 118 -2.35 17.94 1.27
CA CYS A 118 -3.23 18.53 0.28
C CYS A 118 -3.86 19.86 0.74
N GLN A 119 -4.30 19.94 2.00
CA GLN A 119 -4.88 21.16 2.56
C GLN A 119 -3.85 22.31 2.65
N ASN A 120 -2.59 21.98 2.90
CA ASN A 120 -1.51 22.97 3.06
C ASN A 120 -0.84 23.35 1.73
N ALA A 121 -1.02 22.57 0.67
CA ALA A 121 -0.38 22.81 -0.62
C ALA A 121 -0.91 24.06 -1.35
N GLY A 122 -2.13 24.51 -1.04
CA GLY A 122 -2.74 25.66 -1.73
C GLY A 122 -2.88 25.40 -3.24
N THR A 123 -2.05 26.06 -4.06
CA THR A 123 -1.99 25.85 -5.52
C THR A 123 -0.83 24.95 -5.97
N GLU A 124 0.02 24.51 -5.04
CA GLU A 124 1.14 23.62 -5.32
C GLU A 124 0.66 22.19 -5.63
N ARG A 125 1.46 21.45 -6.38
CA ARG A 125 1.17 20.07 -6.75
C ARG A 125 1.68 19.13 -5.67
N VAL A 126 0.80 18.26 -5.17
CA VAL A 126 1.19 17.17 -4.28
C VAL A 126 1.53 15.94 -5.11
N ILE A 127 2.71 15.36 -4.88
CA ILE A 127 3.15 14.10 -5.49
C ILE A 127 3.23 13.07 -4.38
N ALA A 128 2.70 11.88 -4.61
CA ALA A 128 2.65 10.81 -3.62
C ALA A 128 3.41 9.59 -4.14
N LEU A 129 4.37 9.11 -3.36
CA LEU A 129 4.91 7.77 -3.47
C LEU A 129 4.27 6.89 -2.41
N LEU A 130 3.42 5.95 -2.83
CA LEU A 130 2.87 4.93 -1.95
C LEU A 130 3.58 3.61 -2.23
N ARG A 131 4.37 3.16 -1.26
CA ARG A 131 5.08 1.89 -1.32
C ARG A 131 4.29 0.77 -0.68
N LEU A 132 4.47 -0.44 -1.20
CA LEU A 132 3.78 -1.63 -0.71
C LEU A 132 2.25 -1.43 -0.71
N ALA A 133 1.76 -0.79 -1.77
CA ALA A 133 0.35 -0.60 -2.01
C ALA A 133 -0.29 -1.94 -2.38
N LYS A 134 -1.50 -2.17 -1.88
CA LYS A 134 -2.33 -3.30 -2.25
C LYS A 134 -3.21 -2.92 -3.43
N ILE A 135 -3.25 -3.78 -4.45
CA ILE A 135 -4.23 -3.70 -5.55
C ILE A 135 -5.57 -4.29 -5.07
N ASN A 136 -6.67 -3.60 -5.37
CA ASN A 136 -8.02 -4.05 -5.08
C ASN A 136 -8.85 -4.02 -6.35
N SER A 137 -9.70 -5.04 -6.56
CA SER A 137 -10.76 -5.02 -7.55
C SER A 137 -12.13 -5.06 -6.89
N PHE A 138 -13.00 -4.13 -7.26
CA PHE A 138 -14.38 -4.12 -6.81
C PHE A 138 -15.30 -3.83 -7.99
N LYS A 139 -16.19 -4.79 -8.29
CA LYS A 139 -17.13 -4.70 -9.44
C LYS A 139 -16.44 -4.40 -10.77
N GLY A 140 -15.23 -4.95 -10.98
CA GLY A 140 -14.43 -4.75 -12.19
C GLY A 140 -13.62 -3.45 -12.21
N GLU A 141 -13.76 -2.57 -11.22
CA GLU A 141 -12.88 -1.40 -11.08
C GLU A 141 -11.68 -1.74 -10.21
N ARG A 142 -10.47 -1.58 -10.79
CA ARG A 142 -9.21 -1.75 -10.07
C ARG A 142 -8.75 -0.43 -9.44
N SER A 143 -8.14 -0.52 -8.26
CA SER A 143 -7.70 0.61 -7.45
C SER A 143 -6.56 0.18 -6.53
N VAL A 144 -5.94 1.14 -5.85
CA VAL A 144 -4.91 0.85 -4.83
C VAL A 144 -5.31 1.35 -3.45
N SER A 145 -4.68 0.77 -2.43
CA SER A 145 -4.80 1.25 -1.05
C SER A 145 -3.53 0.97 -0.26
N ASN A 146 -3.29 1.69 0.83
CA ASN A 146 -2.24 1.28 1.77
C ASN A 146 -2.57 -0.10 2.39
N ALA A 147 -1.59 -1.00 2.44
CA ALA A 147 -1.68 -2.31 3.06
C ALA A 147 -1.52 -2.20 4.59
N PHE A 148 -2.53 -1.66 5.27
CA PHE A 148 -2.49 -1.39 6.72
C PHE A 148 -1.29 -0.52 7.11
N ASP A 149 -0.54 -0.90 8.16
CA ASP A 149 0.63 -0.19 8.67
C ASP A 149 1.92 -0.54 7.91
N MET A 150 1.86 -1.42 6.91
CA MET A 150 3.02 -1.92 6.18
C MET A 150 3.47 -1.01 5.04
N SER A 151 2.57 -0.18 4.51
CA SER A 151 2.92 0.76 3.45
C SER A 151 3.85 1.86 3.96
N LEU A 152 4.66 2.42 3.06
CA LEU A 152 5.35 3.68 3.27
C LEU A 152 4.72 4.73 2.37
N LEU A 153 4.57 5.94 2.88
CA LEU A 153 4.01 7.05 2.12
C LEU A 153 4.95 8.25 2.25
N GLU A 154 5.50 8.67 1.12
CA GLU A 154 6.30 9.89 0.98
C GLU A 154 5.49 10.88 0.13
N ILE A 155 5.39 12.14 0.59
CA ILE A 155 4.54 13.20 0.03
C ILE A 155 5.30 14.52 0.02
#